data_AF-A0A1Q7SHZ3-F1
#
_entry.id   AF-A0A1Q7SHZ3-F1
#
_cell.length_a   1.000
_cell.length_b   1.000
_cell.length_c   1.000
_cell.angle_alpha   90.00
_cell.angle_beta   90.00
_cell.angle_gamma   90.00
#
_symmetry.space_group_name_H-M   'P 1'
#
loop_
_entity.id
_entity.type
_entity.pdbx_description
1 polymer ?
#
loop_
_entity_poly.entity_id
_entity_poly.type
_entity_poly.pdbx_seq_one_letter_code
_entity_poly.pdbx_strand_id
1 'polypeptide(L)'
;MTPTPDTRHLTPDEVELWAQGLLPAARDAHLARCAECRTTAERERKLFRELAQLARFAPEFGFVERVLAKVKIPTPSGPHFRSHSDS
;
A
#
# COMPACT_ATOMS: atom_id res chain seq x y z
N MET A 1 9.37 -29.43 0.04
CA MET A 1 9.57 -28.98 1.43
C MET A 1 8.33 -28.23 1.86
N THR A 2 7.53 -28.80 2.75
CA THR A 2 6.34 -28.13 3.31
C THR A 2 6.80 -27.11 4.34
N PRO A 3 6.42 -25.82 4.27
CA PRO A 3 6.81 -24.87 5.30
C PRO A 3 6.15 -25.27 6.62
N THR A 4 6.95 -25.47 7.66
CA THR A 4 6.48 -25.72 9.03
C THR A 4 5.60 -24.53 9.45
N PRO A 5 4.39 -24.74 9.97
CA PRO A 5 3.55 -23.63 10.43
C PRO A 5 4.27 -22.92 11.57
N ASP A 6 4.49 -21.62 11.42
CA ASP A 6 5.09 -20.82 12.48
C ASP A 6 4.10 -20.72 13.65
N THR A 7 4.51 -21.28 14.79
CA THR A 7 3.69 -21.36 16.00
C THR A 7 3.79 -20.13 16.87
N ARG A 8 4.67 -19.18 16.54
CA ARG A 8 4.79 -17.93 17.31
C ARG A 8 3.56 -17.05 17.12
N HIS A 9 3.25 -16.27 18.15
CA HIS A 9 2.24 -15.21 18.06
C HIS A 9 2.59 -14.20 16.97
N LEU A 10 1.57 -13.59 16.38
CA LEU A 10 1.76 -12.49 15.43
C LEU A 10 2.42 -11.30 16.13
N THR A 11 3.40 -10.70 15.47
CA THR A 11 3.94 -9.40 15.89
C THR A 11 2.91 -8.30 15.63
N PRO A 12 3.05 -7.11 16.25
CA PRO A 12 2.18 -5.97 15.95
C PRO A 12 2.09 -5.66 14.45
N ASP A 13 3.22 -5.62 13.74
CA ASP A 13 3.25 -5.36 12.30
C ASP A 13 2.49 -6.43 11.49
N GLU A 14 2.57 -7.70 11.89
CA GLU A 14 1.83 -8.78 11.23
C GLU A 14 0.31 -8.69 11.49
N VAL A 15 -0.08 -8.25 12.69
CA VAL A 15 -1.48 -7.95 13.02
C VAL A 15 -1.99 -6.80 12.13
N GLU A 16 -1.18 -5.75 11.96
CA GLU A 16 -1.52 -4.60 11.12
C GLU A 16 -1.64 -5.02 9.64
N LEU A 17 -0.68 -5.79 9.12
CA LEU A 17 -0.73 -6.36 7.78
C LEU A 17 -1.98 -7.21 7.59
N TRP A 18 -2.40 -7.98 8.59
CA TRP A 18 -3.65 -8.74 8.51
C TRP A 18 -4.87 -7.83 8.44
N ALA A 19 -4.92 -6.78 9.26
CA ALA A 19 -6.02 -5.83 9.28
C ALA A 19 -6.19 -5.11 7.93
N GLN A 20 -5.08 -4.89 7.21
CA GLN A 20 -5.04 -4.32 5.87
C GLN A 20 -5.28 -5.35 4.74
N GLY A 21 -5.36 -6.65 5.05
CA GLY A 21 -5.52 -7.73 4.07
C GLY A 21 -4.23 -8.10 3.32
N LEU A 22 -3.07 -7.77 3.88
CA LEU A 22 -1.74 -7.95 3.28
C LEU A 22 -0.92 -9.07 3.93
N LEU A 23 -1.41 -9.71 5.01
CA LEU A 23 -0.69 -10.79 5.67
C LEU A 23 -0.66 -12.06 4.79
N PRO A 24 0.50 -12.73 4.62
CA PRO A 24 0.58 -13.99 3.90
C PRO A 24 -0.31 -15.08 4.52
N ALA A 25 -0.99 -15.85 3.67
CA ALA A 25 -1.96 -16.89 4.10
C ALA A 25 -1.40 -17.93 5.07
N ALA A 26 -0.11 -18.27 4.93
CA ALA A 26 0.57 -19.20 5.84
C ALA A 26 0.59 -18.69 7.30
N ARG A 27 0.65 -17.37 7.49
CA ARG A 27 0.58 -16.74 8.81
C ARG A 27 -0.85 -16.46 9.26
N ASP A 28 -1.74 -16.08 8.35
CA ASP A 28 -3.17 -15.91 8.66
C ASP A 28 -3.78 -17.19 9.26
N ALA A 29 -3.35 -18.37 8.81
CA ALA A 29 -3.75 -19.66 9.37
C ALA A 29 -3.52 -19.80 10.90
N HIS A 30 -2.64 -19.00 11.50
CA HIS A 30 -2.43 -18.95 12.95
C HIS A 30 -3.68 -18.45 13.70
N LEU A 31 -4.42 -17.48 13.13
CA LEU A 31 -5.58 -16.85 13.78
C LEU A 31 -6.72 -17.84 14.02
N ALA A 32 -6.81 -18.90 13.22
CA ALA A 32 -7.75 -19.99 13.42
C ALA A 32 -7.50 -20.76 14.74
N ARG A 33 -6.26 -20.75 15.26
CA ARG A 33 -5.84 -21.56 16.41
C ARG A 33 -5.49 -20.73 17.65
N CYS A 34 -5.22 -19.43 17.52
CA CYS A 34 -4.86 -18.57 18.64
C CYS A 34 -5.95 -17.52 18.91
N ALA A 35 -6.62 -17.64 20.06
CA ALA A 35 -7.68 -16.71 20.48
C ALA A 35 -7.13 -15.30 20.82
N GLU A 36 -5.92 -15.22 21.37
CA GLU A 36 -5.26 -13.96 21.70
C GLU A 36 -4.98 -13.14 20.44
N CYS A 37 -4.27 -13.71 19.46
CA CYS A 37 -3.98 -13.04 18.20
C CYS A 37 -5.27 -12.66 17.45
N ARG A 38 -6.31 -13.50 17.52
CA ARG A 38 -7.61 -13.19 16.91
C ARG A 38 -8.27 -11.97 17.53
N THR A 39 -8.27 -11.87 18.85
CA THR A 39 -8.85 -10.72 19.57
C THR A 39 -8.11 -9.43 19.20
N THR A 40 -6.78 -9.48 19.17
CA THR A 40 -5.95 -8.33 18.79
C THR A 40 -6.17 -7.92 17.34
N ALA A 41 -6.20 -8.89 16.42
CA ALA A 41 -6.42 -8.65 14.99
C ALA A 41 -7.82 -8.08 14.69
N GLU A 42 -8.87 -8.58 15.36
CA GLU A 42 -10.22 -8.04 15.19
C GLU A 42 -10.34 -6.59 15.66
N ARG A 43 -9.66 -6.23 16.77
CA ARG A 43 -9.57 -4.84 17.24
C ARG A 43 -8.88 -3.96 16.21
N GLU A 44 -7.76 -4.42 15.66
CA GLU A 44 -7.01 -3.67 14.65
C GLU A 44 -7.84 -3.44 13.38
N ARG A 45 -8.50 -4.50 12.88
CA ARG A 45 -9.38 -4.39 11.70
C ARG A 45 -10.57 -3.46 11.94
N LYS A 46 -11.10 -3.40 13.16
CA LYS A 46 -12.15 -2.44 13.51
C LYS A 46 -11.63 -1.00 13.38
N LEU A 47 -10.44 -0.72 13.88
CA LEU A 47 -9.80 0.61 13.75
C LEU A 47 -9.65 1.00 12.27
N PHE A 48 -9.09 0.13 11.43
CA PHE A 48 -8.95 0.42 10.00
C PHE A 48 -10.30 0.70 9.30
N ARG A 49 -11.38 0.01 9.69
CA ARG A 49 -12.72 0.28 9.16
C ARG A 49 -13.27 1.64 9.60
N GLU A 50 -12.97 2.07 10.82
CA GLU A 50 -13.37 3.39 11.31
C GLU A 50 -12.58 4.50 10.60
N LEU A 51 -11.27 4.31 10.43
CA LEU A 51 -10.42 5.23 9.67
C LEU A 51 -10.84 5.33 8.19
N ALA A 52 -11.24 4.22 7.57
CA ALA A 52 -11.71 4.20 6.19
C ALA A 52 -13.03 4.95 5.96
N GLN A 53 -13.81 5.20 7.02
CA GLN A 53 -15.05 5.99 6.96
C GLN A 53 -14.81 7.49 7.03
N LEU A 54 -13.59 7.93 7.36
CA LEU A 54 -13.27 9.34 7.44
C LEU A 54 -13.40 10.00 6.07
N ALA A 55 -13.92 11.24 6.08
CA ALA A 55 -14.04 12.03 4.87
C ALA A 55 -12.67 12.17 4.20
N ARG A 56 -12.59 11.78 2.92
CA ARG A 56 -11.41 12.02 2.12
C ARG A 56 -11.34 13.51 1.81
N PHE A 57 -10.28 14.16 2.27
CA PHE A 57 -10.00 15.54 1.86
C PHE A 57 -9.58 15.54 0.39
N ALA A 58 -10.34 16.26 -0.43
CA ALA A 58 -9.96 16.57 -1.79
C ALA A 58 -9.33 17.97 -1.83
N PRO A 59 -8.30 18.20 -2.64
CA PRO A 59 -7.79 19.54 -2.86
C PRO A 59 -8.87 20.46 -3.46
N GLU A 60 -8.78 21.75 -3.15
CA GLU A 60 -9.64 22.78 -3.73
C GLU A 60 -9.56 22.83 -5.26
N PHE A 61 -10.62 23.33 -5.89
CA PHE A 61 -10.64 23.58 -7.33
C PHE A 61 -9.39 24.39 -7.78
N GLY A 62 -8.85 24.03 -8.95
CA GLY A 62 -7.64 24.66 -9.48
C GLY A 62 -6.31 24.17 -8.87
N PHE A 63 -6.34 23.17 -7.96
CA PHE A 63 -5.12 22.68 -7.31
C PHE A 63 -4.09 22.14 -8.31
N VAL A 64 -4.53 21.32 -9.26
CA VAL A 64 -3.65 20.70 -10.26
C VAL A 64 -2.94 21.77 -11.08
N GLU A 65 -3.68 22.78 -11.53
CA GLU A 65 -3.18 23.90 -12.32
C GLU A 65 -2.14 24.71 -11.54
N ARG A 66 -2.41 25.02 -10.26
CA ARG A 66 -1.46 25.73 -9.39
C ARG A 66 -0.20 24.91 -9.11
N VAL A 67 -0.31 23.58 -9.02
CA VAL A 67 0.85 22.70 -8.87
C VAL A 67 1.67 22.69 -10.16
N LEU A 68 1.03 22.44 -11.30
CA LEU A 68 1.72 22.35 -12.60
C LEU A 68 2.40 23.66 -13.00
N ALA A 69 1.81 24.81 -12.67
CA ALA A 69 2.44 26.11 -12.90
C ALA A 69 3.79 26.29 -12.19
N LYS A 70 4.07 25.49 -11.14
CA LYS A 70 5.33 25.54 -10.37
C LYS A 70 6.31 24.42 -10.76
N VAL A 71 5.86 23.40 -11.49
CA VAL A 71 6.72 22.29 -11.90
C VAL A 71 7.61 22.77 -13.06
N LYS A 72 8.92 22.81 -12.83
CA LYS A 72 9.89 23.04 -13.90
C LYS A 72 10.07 21.75 -14.69
N ILE A 73 9.51 21.68 -15.89
CA ILE A 73 9.72 20.55 -16.80
C ILE A 73 11.06 20.79 -17.52
N PRO A 74 12.06 19.91 -17.38
CA PRO A 74 13.27 19.99 -18.16
C PRO A 74 12.94 19.86 -19.64
N THR A 75 13.39 20.82 -20.46
CA THR A 75 13.24 20.74 -21.91
C THR A 75 14.05 19.54 -22.41
N PRO A 76 13.44 18.58 -23.13
CA PRO A 76 14.20 17.51 -23.77
C PRO A 76 15.28 18.14 -24.66
N SER A 77 16.53 17.80 -24.37
CA SER A 77 17.70 18.44 -24.97
C SER A 77 17.96 17.89 -26.37
N GLY A 78 17.35 18.50 -27.41
CA GLY A 78 17.82 18.41 -28.80
C GLY A 78 17.77 17.02 -29.50
N PRO A 79 18.02 16.97 -30.83
CA PRO A 79 17.43 15.94 -31.69
C PRO A 79 18.27 14.66 -31.77
N HIS A 80 17.67 13.53 -31.40
CA HIS A 80 18.12 12.21 -31.88
C HIS A 80 17.32 11.77 -33.11
N PHE A 81 16.96 12.69 -34.01
CA PHE A 81 16.46 12.30 -35.34
C PHE A 81 17.65 12.15 -36.28
N ARG A 82 18.29 10.96 -36.25
CA ARG A 82 19.17 10.54 -37.35
C ARG A 82 18.28 10.34 -38.59
N SER A 83 18.31 11.29 -39.51
CA SER A 83 17.81 11.07 -40.87
C SER A 83 18.75 10.09 -41.55
N HIS A 84 18.37 8.82 -41.62
CA HIS A 84 18.98 7.88 -42.57
C HIS A 84 18.43 8.22 -43.96
N SER A 85 19.15 9.08 -44.68
CA SER A 85 19.11 9.10 -46.13
C SER A 85 20.45 8.54 -46.59
N ASP A 86 20.45 7.27 -47.01
CA ASP A 86 21.46 6.74 -47.91
C ASP A 86 20.75 6.36 -49.22
N SER A 87 21.26 6.95 -50.30
CA SER A 87 20.97 6.62 -51.70
C SER A 87 21.79 5.41 -52.16
#